data_AF-A0A1V2LRP4-F1
#
_entry.id   AF-A0A1V2LRP4-F1
#
_cell.length_a   1.000
_cell.length_b   1.000
_cell.length_c   1.000
_cell.angle_alpha   90.00
_cell.angle_beta   90.00
_cell.angle_gamma   90.00
#
_symmetry.space_group_name_H-M   'P 1'
#
loop_
_entity.id
_entity.type
_entity.pdbx_description
1 polymer ?
#
loop_
_entity_poly.entity_id
_entity_poly.type
_entity_poly.pdbx_seq_one_letter_code
_entity_poly.pdbx_strand_id
1 'polypeptide(L)'
;MFESRLEILEKNTEEEFLKKPKLESQVETNKKIMELYESIENYQRSIYDFNKLSPGKNVYIKRSNELIKKILTDPKTNFDDQLLEELFVKQPLFPTLETIIKSYYSKGSSIYIPSKLSLIPFRKLLWDAQFQQALDYVELTNGNKRYIEHRKKGLKNIFKIFGGSIVGFIGMIHGYVSVFHPEIIHSGVGGTSFGIYGIYACIATYLVNCGFLAGLAFSSKGLENGNLMFKQSTMPHEWYLKVDQMKMCSKILEADAEINGIDGFATRDVVSRIQKMGFEVNEPEQEVMLRQYWYSSGEGFMWVEPDIDPAEIEWWKHLDDIGVKKVWDQDLNKIEEADACDDNISDDDVTELLIPDDKK
;
A
#
# COMPACT_ATOMS: atom_id res chain seq x y z
N MET A 1 29.68 -34.96 4.21
CA MET A 1 28.86 -34.91 2.97
C MET A 1 28.54 -33.48 2.55
N PHE A 2 27.98 -32.63 3.42
CA PHE A 2 27.71 -31.23 3.07
C PHE A 2 29.00 -30.42 2.85
N GLU A 3 29.98 -30.53 3.74
CA GLU A 3 31.29 -29.85 3.59
C GLU A 3 31.99 -30.19 2.27
N SER A 4 32.12 -31.48 1.94
CA SER A 4 32.75 -31.92 0.69
C SER A 4 32.01 -31.42 -0.56
N ARG A 5 30.68 -31.31 -0.52
CA ARG A 5 29.89 -30.74 -1.62
C ARG A 5 30.11 -29.23 -1.74
N LEU A 6 30.24 -28.52 -0.62
CA LEU A 6 30.54 -27.10 -0.61
C LEU A 6 31.93 -26.82 -1.17
N GLU A 7 32.95 -27.58 -0.77
CA GLU A 7 34.31 -27.43 -1.30
C GLU A 7 34.38 -27.64 -2.82
N ILE A 8 33.60 -28.61 -3.35
CA ILE A 8 33.48 -28.80 -4.80
C ILE A 8 32.84 -27.58 -5.46
N LEU A 9 31.79 -27.01 -4.88
CA LEU A 9 31.14 -25.80 -5.40
C LEU A 9 32.05 -24.58 -5.34
N GLU A 10 32.83 -24.42 -4.26
CA GLU A 10 33.84 -23.38 -4.12
C GLU A 10 34.88 -23.48 -5.23
N LYS A 11 35.43 -24.68 -5.41
CA LYS A 11 36.44 -24.96 -6.45
C LYS A 11 35.91 -24.71 -7.86
N ASN A 12 34.70 -25.20 -8.16
CA ASN A 12 34.07 -24.99 -9.47
C ASN A 12 33.82 -23.50 -9.73
N THR A 13 33.35 -22.76 -8.73
CA THR A 13 33.12 -21.32 -8.85
C THR A 13 34.44 -20.57 -9.10
N GLU A 14 35.50 -20.93 -8.39
CA GLU A 14 36.82 -20.33 -8.59
C GLU A 14 37.40 -20.62 -9.98
N GLU A 15 37.37 -21.88 -10.41
CA GLU A 15 37.95 -22.33 -11.68
C GLU A 15 37.14 -21.86 -12.89
N GLU A 16 35.82 -21.88 -12.81
CA GLU A 16 34.96 -21.58 -13.94
C GLU A 16 34.64 -20.10 -14.11
N PHE A 17 34.66 -19.32 -13.04
CA PHE A 17 34.18 -17.94 -13.07
C PHE A 17 35.23 -16.92 -12.65
N LEU A 18 35.82 -17.09 -11.45
CA LEU A 18 36.75 -16.10 -10.90
C LEU A 18 38.09 -16.07 -11.64
N LYS A 19 38.66 -17.24 -11.98
CA LYS A 19 39.97 -17.35 -12.65
C LYS A 19 39.92 -17.20 -14.17
N LYS A 20 38.79 -17.46 -14.82
CA LYS A 20 38.67 -17.31 -16.29
C LYS A 20 38.62 -15.83 -16.72
N PRO A 21 39.19 -15.47 -17.88
CA PRO A 21 39.06 -14.11 -18.43
C PRO A 21 37.59 -13.78 -18.71
N LYS A 22 37.26 -12.48 -18.82
CA LYS A 22 35.89 -12.00 -19.11
C LYS A 22 35.31 -12.77 -20.29
N LEU A 23 34.10 -13.33 -20.11
CA LEU A 23 33.36 -13.97 -21.20
C LEU A 23 33.03 -12.94 -22.29
N GLU A 24 32.89 -13.43 -23.52
CA GLU A 24 32.76 -12.62 -24.74
C GLU A 24 31.46 -11.81 -24.78
N SER A 25 30.42 -12.22 -24.05
CA SER A 25 29.14 -11.50 -23.94
C SER A 25 28.59 -11.38 -22.50
N GLN A 26 27.90 -10.26 -22.24
CA GLN A 26 27.20 -10.03 -20.96
C GLN A 26 26.08 -11.06 -20.72
N VAL A 27 25.44 -11.53 -21.80
CA VAL A 27 24.36 -12.53 -21.75
C VAL A 27 24.89 -13.89 -21.29
N GLU A 28 26.02 -14.34 -21.83
CA GLU A 28 26.66 -15.59 -21.38
C GLU A 28 27.16 -15.50 -19.94
N THR A 29 27.65 -14.31 -19.54
CA THR A 29 28.06 -14.06 -18.16
C THR A 29 26.86 -14.21 -17.22
N ASN A 30 25.72 -13.59 -17.54
CA ASN A 30 24.49 -13.70 -16.75
C ASN A 30 23.97 -15.14 -16.70
N LYS A 31 23.95 -15.85 -17.84
CA LYS A 31 23.55 -17.26 -17.89
C LYS A 31 24.41 -18.14 -16.98
N LYS A 32 25.73 -17.93 -17.01
CA LYS A 32 26.66 -18.69 -16.16
C LYS A 32 26.50 -18.38 -14.67
N ILE A 33 26.21 -17.12 -14.32
CA ILE A 33 25.86 -16.75 -12.94
C ILE A 33 24.61 -17.50 -12.49
N MET A 34 23.59 -17.58 -13.35
CA MET A 34 22.35 -18.29 -13.04
C MET A 34 22.58 -19.80 -12.86
N GLU A 35 23.40 -20.44 -13.70
CA GLU A 35 23.77 -21.85 -13.54
C GLU A 35 24.52 -22.13 -12.22
N LEU A 36 25.46 -21.24 -11.86
CA LEU A 36 26.16 -21.32 -10.57
C LEU A 36 25.21 -21.08 -9.40
N TYR A 37 24.32 -20.10 -9.52
CA TYR A 37 23.32 -19.81 -8.52
C TYR A 37 22.36 -20.99 -8.31
N GLU A 38 21.85 -21.60 -9.38
CA GLU A 38 20.99 -22.80 -9.29
C GLU A 38 21.71 -23.95 -8.60
N SER A 39 23.00 -24.14 -8.87
CA SER A 39 23.82 -25.15 -8.20
C SER A 39 23.95 -24.89 -6.70
N ILE A 40 24.18 -23.63 -6.31
CA ILE A 40 24.25 -23.22 -4.90
C ILE A 40 22.87 -23.33 -4.23
N GLU A 41 21.81 -22.95 -4.92
CA GLU A 41 20.44 -23.00 -4.43
C GLU A 41 20.01 -24.46 -4.18
N ASN A 42 20.28 -25.37 -5.12
CA ASN A 42 20.01 -26.79 -4.96
C ASN A 42 20.77 -27.38 -3.77
N TYR A 43 22.00 -26.93 -3.53
CA TYR A 43 22.75 -27.28 -2.33
C TYR A 43 22.08 -26.75 -1.05
N GLN A 44 21.71 -25.47 -1.02
CA GLN A 44 21.03 -24.84 0.12
C GLN A 44 19.68 -25.50 0.43
N ARG A 45 18.88 -25.82 -0.59
CA ARG A 45 17.62 -26.55 -0.46
C ARG A 45 17.84 -27.93 0.16
N SER A 46 18.85 -28.68 -0.30
CA SER A 46 19.17 -29.99 0.29
C SER A 46 19.55 -29.93 1.77
N ILE A 47 20.15 -28.82 2.22
CA ILE A 47 20.43 -28.58 3.65
C ILE A 47 19.17 -28.18 4.39
N TYR A 48 18.36 -27.31 3.79
CA TYR A 48 17.12 -26.83 4.39
C TYR A 48 16.11 -27.96 4.61
N ASP A 49 16.00 -28.89 3.64
CA ASP A 49 15.16 -30.08 3.76
C ASP A 49 15.57 -30.98 4.93
N PHE A 50 16.87 -31.06 5.20
CA PHE A 50 17.41 -31.82 6.33
C PHE A 50 17.29 -31.07 7.67
N ASN A 51 17.47 -29.75 7.67
CA ASN A 51 17.38 -28.91 8.85
C ASN A 51 16.64 -27.60 8.54
N LYS A 52 15.33 -27.63 8.80
CA LYS A 52 14.42 -26.49 8.65
C LYS A 52 14.57 -25.46 9.77
N LEU A 53 15.21 -25.83 10.88
CA LEU A 53 15.31 -24.98 12.07
C LEU A 53 16.42 -23.94 11.89
N SER A 54 16.01 -22.67 11.77
CA SER A 54 16.89 -21.49 11.71
C SER A 54 17.97 -21.51 10.61
N PRO A 55 17.58 -21.43 9.32
CA PRO A 55 18.53 -21.48 8.19
C PRO A 55 19.63 -20.42 8.27
N GLY A 56 19.35 -19.23 8.82
CA GLY A 56 20.32 -18.16 8.99
C GLY A 56 21.45 -18.44 9.99
N LYS A 57 21.31 -19.44 10.87
CA LYS A 57 22.36 -19.84 11.83
C LYS A 57 23.27 -20.95 11.30
N ASN A 58 22.87 -21.62 10.22
CA ASN A 58 23.61 -22.75 9.66
C ASN A 58 24.91 -22.27 8.99
N VAL A 59 26.04 -22.85 9.41
CA VAL A 59 27.40 -22.49 8.93
C VAL A 59 27.51 -22.70 7.41
N TYR A 60 26.93 -23.77 6.88
CA TYR A 60 27.01 -24.11 5.47
C TYR A 60 26.24 -23.12 4.58
N ILE A 61 25.08 -22.66 5.04
CA ILE A 61 24.26 -21.66 4.33
C ILE A 61 24.97 -20.30 4.37
N LYS A 62 25.60 -19.94 5.48
CA LYS A 62 26.40 -18.70 5.57
C LYS A 62 27.57 -18.72 4.58
N ARG A 63 28.35 -19.79 4.57
CA ARG A 63 29.51 -19.93 3.67
C ARG A 63 29.10 -19.98 2.20
N SER A 64 27.99 -20.64 1.87
CA SER A 64 27.46 -20.61 0.50
C SER A 64 26.88 -19.23 0.12
N ASN A 65 26.32 -18.47 1.05
CA ASN A 65 25.93 -17.07 0.82
C ASN A 65 27.15 -16.17 0.60
N GLU A 66 28.27 -16.42 1.28
CA GLU A 66 29.53 -15.70 1.01
C GLU A 66 30.03 -15.95 -0.42
N LEU A 67 29.86 -17.16 -0.96
CA LEU A 67 30.14 -17.44 -2.38
C LEU A 67 29.23 -16.63 -3.30
N ILE A 68 27.91 -16.63 -3.07
CA ILE A 68 26.97 -15.83 -3.85
C ILE A 68 27.37 -14.35 -3.81
N LYS A 69 27.72 -13.83 -2.62
CA LYS A 69 28.19 -12.46 -2.46
C LYS A 69 29.45 -12.22 -3.31
N LYS A 70 30.44 -13.12 -3.30
CA LYS A 70 31.66 -13.01 -4.12
C LYS A 70 31.33 -12.98 -5.62
N ILE A 71 30.40 -13.82 -6.08
CA ILE A 71 29.98 -13.86 -7.48
C ILE A 71 29.31 -12.54 -7.87
N LEU A 72 28.35 -12.05 -7.09
CA LEU A 72 27.55 -10.86 -7.40
C LEU A 72 28.29 -9.53 -7.20
N THR A 73 29.40 -9.53 -6.45
CA THR A 73 30.23 -8.33 -6.25
C THR A 73 31.46 -8.29 -7.15
N ASP A 74 31.71 -9.34 -7.93
CA ASP A 74 32.80 -9.37 -8.90
C ASP A 74 32.57 -8.26 -9.96
N PRO A 75 33.57 -7.40 -10.26
CA PRO A 75 33.46 -6.39 -11.33
C PRO A 75 33.15 -6.94 -12.72
N LYS A 76 33.29 -8.26 -12.94
CA LYS A 76 32.83 -8.93 -14.17
C LYS A 76 31.31 -8.99 -14.27
N THR A 77 30.60 -8.99 -13.14
CA THR A 77 29.14 -9.09 -13.10
C THR A 77 28.48 -7.72 -13.21
N ASN A 78 27.83 -7.45 -14.35
CA ASN A 78 26.89 -6.35 -14.43
C ASN A 78 25.54 -6.77 -13.84
N PHE A 79 25.49 -6.85 -12.51
CA PHE A 79 24.28 -7.18 -11.76
C PHE A 79 23.20 -6.08 -11.82
N ASP A 80 22.49 -6.05 -12.93
CA ASP A 80 21.40 -5.11 -13.25
C ASP A 80 20.05 -5.57 -12.69
N ASP A 81 19.03 -4.73 -12.83
CA ASP A 81 17.64 -5.00 -12.41
C ASP A 81 17.08 -6.28 -13.04
N GLN A 82 17.46 -6.61 -14.27
CA GLN A 82 17.06 -7.84 -14.95
C GLN A 82 17.61 -9.08 -14.26
N LEU A 83 18.90 -9.08 -13.91
CA LEU A 83 19.51 -10.21 -13.20
C LEU A 83 18.94 -10.32 -11.77
N LEU A 84 18.62 -9.19 -11.13
CA LEU A 84 17.92 -9.18 -9.84
C LEU A 84 16.53 -9.81 -9.95
N GLU A 85 15.77 -9.48 -10.99
CA GLU A 85 14.47 -10.06 -11.28
C GLU A 85 14.57 -11.58 -11.47
N GLU A 86 15.50 -12.05 -12.30
CA GLU A 86 15.74 -13.48 -12.52
C GLU A 86 16.07 -14.23 -11.22
N LEU A 87 16.93 -13.65 -10.38
CA LEU A 87 17.26 -14.21 -9.06
C LEU A 87 16.05 -14.23 -8.11
N PHE A 88 15.23 -13.18 -8.12
CA PHE A 88 14.02 -13.12 -7.30
C PHE A 88 12.97 -14.14 -7.74
N VAL A 89 12.85 -14.40 -9.05
CA VAL A 89 11.93 -15.41 -9.61
C VAL A 89 12.31 -16.83 -9.16
N LYS A 90 13.60 -17.12 -8.92
CA LYS A 90 14.03 -18.41 -8.36
C LYS A 90 13.59 -18.63 -6.91
N GLN A 91 13.17 -17.57 -6.23
CA GLN A 91 12.63 -17.59 -4.87
C GLN A 91 13.60 -18.17 -3.83
N PRO A 92 14.77 -17.53 -3.62
CA PRO A 92 15.75 -17.94 -2.61
C PRO A 92 15.16 -18.04 -1.20
N LEU A 93 15.82 -18.83 -0.36
CA LEU A 93 15.62 -18.78 1.09
C LEU A 93 15.93 -17.38 1.63
N PHE A 94 15.23 -16.96 2.69
CA PHE A 94 15.35 -15.61 3.22
C PHE A 94 16.79 -15.13 3.54
N PRO A 95 17.69 -15.93 4.18
CA PRO A 95 19.07 -15.50 4.42
C PRO A 95 19.87 -15.24 3.13
N THR A 96 19.55 -15.98 2.06
CA THR A 96 20.16 -15.83 0.75
C THR A 96 19.59 -14.61 0.03
N LEU A 97 18.28 -14.40 0.13
CA LEU A 97 17.59 -13.20 -0.36
C LEU A 97 18.18 -11.91 0.26
N GLU A 98 18.40 -11.91 1.58
CA GLU A 98 19.04 -10.80 2.29
C GLU A 98 20.45 -10.53 1.74
N THR A 99 21.22 -11.59 1.46
CA THR A 99 22.57 -11.49 0.90
C THR A 99 22.56 -10.90 -0.51
N ILE A 100 21.61 -11.31 -1.36
CA ILE A 100 21.44 -10.79 -2.73
C ILE A 100 21.11 -9.28 -2.68
N ILE A 101 20.15 -8.89 -1.84
CA ILE A 101 19.76 -7.47 -1.67
C ILE A 101 20.91 -6.62 -1.18
N LYS A 102 21.64 -7.08 -0.14
CA LYS A 102 22.82 -6.38 0.37
C LYS A 102 23.92 -6.25 -0.69
N SER A 103 24.11 -7.27 -1.52
CA SER A 103 25.07 -7.25 -2.63
C SER A 103 24.64 -6.26 -3.71
N TYR A 104 23.35 -6.21 -4.05
CA TYR A 104 22.80 -5.24 -5.00
C TYR A 104 23.00 -3.79 -4.51
N TYR A 105 22.75 -3.54 -3.22
CA TYR A 105 23.00 -2.23 -2.61
C TYR A 105 24.49 -1.87 -2.47
N SER A 106 25.40 -2.84 -2.50
CA SER A 106 26.85 -2.56 -2.39
C SER A 106 27.43 -1.84 -3.61
N LYS A 107 26.73 -1.88 -4.75
CA LYS A 107 27.17 -1.26 -6.01
C LYS A 107 27.20 0.27 -6.00
N GLY A 108 26.35 0.90 -5.21
CA GLY A 108 26.21 2.35 -5.24
C GLY A 108 25.17 2.87 -4.26
N SER A 109 25.38 4.09 -3.76
CA SER A 109 24.51 4.73 -2.78
C SER A 109 23.16 5.18 -3.36
N SER A 110 23.09 5.41 -4.68
CA SER A 110 21.89 5.86 -5.39
C SER A 110 20.97 4.74 -5.86
N ILE A 111 21.42 3.48 -5.79
CA ILE A 111 20.68 2.32 -6.27
C ILE A 111 19.55 1.98 -5.31
N TYR A 112 18.36 1.73 -5.85
CA TYR A 112 17.15 1.37 -5.12
C TYR A 112 16.46 0.18 -5.81
N ILE A 113 15.65 -0.57 -5.05
CA ILE A 113 14.85 -1.67 -5.61
C ILE A 113 13.44 -1.14 -5.87
N PRO A 114 12.95 -1.15 -7.12
CA PRO A 114 11.57 -0.77 -7.44
C PRO A 114 10.54 -1.63 -6.71
N SER A 115 9.41 -1.04 -6.34
CA SER A 115 8.34 -1.77 -5.62
C SER A 115 7.80 -2.97 -6.41
N LYS A 116 7.83 -2.91 -7.75
CA LYS A 116 7.40 -4.03 -8.60
C LYS A 116 8.30 -5.26 -8.43
N LEU A 117 9.61 -5.05 -8.34
CA LEU A 117 10.58 -6.13 -8.14
C LEU A 117 10.53 -6.67 -6.72
N SER A 118 10.37 -5.80 -5.71
CA SER A 118 10.27 -6.25 -4.33
C SER A 118 9.01 -7.09 -4.05
N LEU A 119 7.93 -6.92 -4.83
CA LEU A 119 6.74 -7.77 -4.69
C LEU A 119 6.98 -9.25 -5.06
N ILE A 120 8.02 -9.58 -5.85
CA ILE A 120 8.23 -10.96 -6.34
C ILE A 120 8.56 -11.91 -5.17
N PRO A 121 9.62 -11.69 -4.37
CA PRO A 121 9.91 -12.56 -3.22
C PRO A 121 8.90 -12.38 -2.09
N PHE A 122 8.37 -11.16 -1.92
CA PHE A 122 7.39 -10.83 -0.90
C PHE A 122 6.16 -11.74 -0.95
N ARG A 123 5.62 -12.01 -2.15
CA ARG A 123 4.47 -12.91 -2.32
C ARG A 123 4.71 -14.30 -1.78
N LYS A 124 5.92 -14.85 -1.98
CA LYS A 124 6.27 -16.16 -1.43
C LYS A 124 6.38 -16.12 0.09
N LEU A 125 7.05 -15.11 0.65
CA LEU A 125 7.17 -14.99 2.11
C LEU A 125 5.79 -14.92 2.79
N LEU A 126 4.83 -14.26 2.12
CA LEU A 126 3.44 -14.22 2.56
C LEU A 126 2.75 -15.59 2.43
N TRP A 127 2.94 -16.27 1.29
CA TRP A 127 2.39 -17.60 1.03
C TRP A 127 2.91 -18.67 2.01
N ASP A 128 4.19 -18.61 2.34
CA ASP A 128 4.85 -19.54 3.28
C ASP A 128 4.57 -19.17 4.76
N ALA A 129 3.70 -18.19 5.02
CA ALA A 129 3.35 -17.67 6.35
C ALA A 129 4.58 -17.23 7.19
N GLN A 130 5.64 -16.75 6.54
CA GLN A 130 6.88 -16.30 7.20
C GLN A 130 6.82 -14.81 7.55
N PHE A 131 5.82 -14.40 8.35
CA PHE A 131 5.48 -12.99 8.56
C PHE A 131 6.62 -12.13 9.13
N GLN A 132 7.41 -12.66 10.07
CA GLN A 132 8.56 -11.92 10.61
C GLN A 132 9.63 -11.64 9.56
N GLN A 133 9.90 -12.62 8.68
CA GLN A 133 10.85 -12.48 7.58
C GLN A 133 10.28 -11.58 6.47
N ALA A 134 8.97 -11.60 6.26
CA ALA A 134 8.30 -10.66 5.37
C ALA A 134 8.46 -9.21 5.86
N LEU A 135 8.33 -8.96 7.17
CA LEU A 135 8.57 -7.64 7.77
C LEU A 135 10.04 -7.22 7.63
N ASP A 136 10.99 -8.11 7.91
CA ASP A 136 12.43 -7.87 7.66
C ASP A 136 12.68 -7.50 6.18
N TYR A 137 12.04 -8.21 5.26
CA TYR A 137 12.15 -7.98 3.82
C TYR A 137 11.62 -6.61 3.40
N VAL A 138 10.49 -6.18 3.98
CA VAL A 138 9.91 -4.86 3.74
C VAL A 138 10.87 -3.75 4.18
N GLU A 139 11.51 -3.89 5.35
CA GLU A 139 12.53 -2.93 5.84
C GLU A 139 13.75 -2.86 4.91
N LEU A 140 14.17 -4.01 4.36
CA LEU A 140 15.30 -4.08 3.42
C LEU A 140 15.00 -3.43 2.07
N THR A 141 13.74 -3.42 1.63
CA THR A 141 13.31 -2.97 0.29
C THR A 141 12.61 -1.61 0.34
N ASN A 142 11.27 -1.61 0.43
CA ASN A 142 10.44 -0.39 0.33
C ASN A 142 10.57 0.50 1.58
N GLY A 143 10.95 -0.06 2.73
CA GLY A 143 11.25 0.67 3.96
C GLY A 143 12.68 1.23 4.01
N ASN A 144 13.52 0.93 3.01
CA ASN A 144 14.91 1.36 3.00
C ASN A 144 15.02 2.87 2.70
N LYS A 145 15.95 3.55 3.39
CA LYS A 145 16.24 4.98 3.18
C LYS A 145 16.48 5.33 1.72
N ARG A 146 17.15 4.45 0.96
CA ARG A 146 17.45 4.68 -0.47
C ARG A 146 16.19 4.73 -1.34
N TYR A 147 15.22 3.86 -1.06
CA TYR A 147 13.93 3.87 -1.75
C TYR A 147 13.13 5.14 -1.41
N ILE A 148 13.10 5.51 -0.14
CA ILE A 148 12.44 6.73 0.35
C ILE A 148 13.06 7.98 -0.29
N GLU A 149 14.39 8.04 -0.41
CA GLU A 149 15.09 9.14 -1.09
C GLU A 149 14.75 9.21 -2.58
N HIS A 150 14.64 8.07 -3.26
CA HIS A 150 14.18 8.02 -4.65
C HIS A 150 12.77 8.58 -4.78
N ARG A 151 11.83 8.16 -3.92
CA ARG A 151 10.46 8.70 -3.88
C ARG A 151 10.44 10.20 -3.61
N LYS A 152 11.31 10.69 -2.72
CA LYS A 152 11.46 12.12 -2.42
C LYS A 152 11.97 12.91 -3.62
N LYS A 153 12.88 12.36 -4.42
CA LYS A 153 13.33 12.98 -5.68
C LYS A 153 12.19 13.06 -6.70
N GLY A 154 11.39 11.99 -6.83
CA GLY A 154 10.19 11.98 -7.66
C GLY A 154 9.21 13.08 -7.26
N LEU A 155 8.92 13.21 -5.96
CA LEU A 155 8.05 14.26 -5.43
C LEU A 155 8.59 15.67 -5.71
N LYS A 156 9.91 15.90 -5.55
CA LYS A 156 10.55 17.17 -5.92
C LYS A 156 10.37 17.50 -7.40
N ASN A 157 10.46 16.51 -8.29
CA ASN A 157 10.25 16.73 -9.73
C ASN A 157 8.79 17.10 -10.02
N ILE A 158 7.82 16.47 -9.36
CA ILE A 158 6.40 16.84 -9.47
C ILE A 158 6.21 18.30 -9.03
N PHE A 159 6.77 18.70 -7.88
CA PHE A 159 6.70 20.08 -7.41
C PHE A 159 7.37 21.07 -8.37
N LYS A 160 8.49 20.70 -9.00
CA LYS A 160 9.14 21.53 -10.02
C LYS A 160 8.27 21.71 -11.27
N ILE A 161 7.67 20.63 -11.77
CA ILE A 161 6.79 20.67 -12.94
C ILE A 161 5.55 21.51 -12.63
N PHE A 162 4.94 21.28 -11.47
CA PHE A 162 3.77 22.03 -11.01
C PHE A 162 4.10 23.53 -10.83
N GLY A 163 5.19 23.85 -10.13
CA GLY A 163 5.65 25.24 -9.98
C GLY A 163 5.97 25.89 -11.32
N GLY A 164 6.61 25.16 -12.24
CA GLY A 164 6.86 25.61 -13.60
C GLY A 164 5.58 25.90 -14.39
N SER A 165 4.55 25.06 -14.23
CA SER A 165 3.25 25.26 -14.87
C SER A 165 2.53 26.52 -14.36
N ILE A 166 2.63 26.83 -13.06
CA ILE A 166 2.08 28.06 -12.46
C ILE A 166 2.78 29.28 -13.03
N VAL A 167 4.12 29.27 -13.07
CA VAL A 167 4.90 30.38 -13.64
C VAL A 167 4.58 30.58 -15.12
N GLY A 168 4.47 29.48 -15.89
CA GLY A 168 4.08 29.53 -17.29
C GLY A 168 2.67 30.10 -17.49
N PHE A 169 1.72 29.70 -16.65
CA PHE A 169 0.34 30.23 -16.68
C PHE A 169 0.29 31.73 -16.37
N ILE A 170 1.00 32.17 -15.33
CA ILE A 170 1.13 33.60 -14.99
C ILE A 170 1.78 34.37 -16.16
N GLY A 171 2.83 33.82 -16.77
CA GLY A 171 3.50 34.40 -17.93
C GLY A 171 2.59 34.53 -19.15
N MET A 172 1.74 33.53 -19.40
CA MET A 172 0.74 33.57 -20.48
C MET A 172 -0.29 34.68 -20.25
N ILE A 173 -0.82 34.78 -19.03
CA ILE A 173 -1.76 35.86 -18.66
C ILE A 173 -1.08 37.22 -18.81
N HIS A 174 0.16 37.36 -18.34
CA HIS A 174 0.91 38.60 -18.46
C HIS A 174 1.13 39.01 -19.92
N GLY A 175 1.53 38.07 -20.77
CA GLY A 175 1.69 38.30 -22.21
C GLY A 175 0.38 38.68 -22.89
N TYR A 176 -0.72 37.99 -22.58
CA TYR A 176 -2.04 38.30 -23.10
C TYR A 176 -2.49 39.72 -22.73
N VAL A 177 -2.41 40.08 -21.45
CA VAL A 177 -2.78 41.42 -20.98
C VAL A 177 -1.85 42.48 -21.58
N SER A 178 -0.56 42.18 -21.75
CA SER A 178 0.39 43.12 -22.38
C SER A 178 0.07 43.43 -23.84
N VAL A 179 -0.44 42.45 -24.60
CA VAL A 179 -0.76 42.62 -26.01
C VAL A 179 -2.14 43.25 -26.21
N PHE A 180 -3.14 42.80 -25.46
CA PHE A 180 -4.55 43.16 -25.72
C PHE A 180 -5.09 44.25 -24.79
N HIS A 181 -4.54 44.40 -23.58
CA HIS A 181 -5.04 45.35 -22.57
C HIS A 181 -3.89 46.02 -21.78
N PRO A 182 -2.97 46.74 -22.46
CA PRO A 182 -1.78 47.32 -21.82
C PRO A 182 -2.13 48.33 -20.71
N GLU A 183 -3.30 48.96 -20.80
CA GLU A 183 -3.84 49.89 -19.78
C GLU A 183 -3.91 49.26 -18.38
N ILE A 184 -4.18 47.96 -18.29
CA ILE A 184 -4.29 47.22 -17.02
C ILE A 184 -2.91 47.09 -16.34
N ILE A 185 -1.83 47.00 -17.12
CA ILE A 185 -0.46 46.96 -16.59
C ILE A 185 -0.05 48.32 -16.04
N HIS A 186 -0.41 49.39 -16.73
CA HIS A 186 -0.06 50.76 -16.36
C HIS A 186 -0.95 51.35 -15.26
N SER A 187 -2.16 50.80 -15.06
CA SER A 187 -3.12 51.24 -14.04
C SER A 187 -2.63 51.14 -12.58
N GLY A 188 -1.50 50.46 -12.33
CA GLY A 188 -0.88 50.32 -11.00
C GLY A 188 0.24 51.32 -10.67
N VAL A 189 0.67 52.17 -11.62
CA VAL A 189 1.85 53.05 -11.43
C VAL A 189 1.54 54.31 -10.59
N GLY A 190 0.25 54.59 -10.29
CA GLY A 190 -0.22 55.85 -9.68
C GLY A 190 -1.02 55.73 -8.38
N GLY A 191 -1.03 54.57 -7.70
CA GLY A 191 -1.37 54.49 -6.27
C GLY A 191 -2.80 54.16 -5.84
N THR A 192 -3.76 53.81 -6.72
CA THR A 192 -5.13 53.46 -6.25
C THR A 192 -5.82 52.28 -6.93
N SER A 193 -5.23 51.62 -7.92
CA SER A 193 -5.79 50.40 -8.53
C SER A 193 -4.74 49.29 -8.57
N PHE A 194 -5.10 48.09 -8.08
CA PHE A 194 -4.16 46.97 -7.98
C PHE A 194 -3.65 46.44 -9.33
N GLY A 195 -4.13 46.96 -10.47
CA GLY A 195 -3.65 46.66 -11.82
C GLY A 195 -3.44 45.16 -12.07
N ILE A 196 -2.37 44.80 -12.78
CA ILE A 196 -2.03 43.40 -13.03
C ILE A 196 -1.54 42.64 -11.79
N TYR A 197 -1.03 43.35 -10.77
CA TYR A 197 -0.59 42.74 -9.51
C TYR A 197 -1.76 42.21 -8.68
N GLY A 198 -2.94 42.83 -8.79
CA GLY A 198 -4.18 42.31 -8.21
C GLY A 198 -4.59 40.98 -8.84
N ILE A 199 -4.42 40.84 -10.15
CA ILE A 199 -4.67 39.57 -10.87
C ILE A 199 -3.68 38.49 -10.40
N TYR A 200 -2.40 38.82 -10.23
CA TYR A 200 -1.42 37.88 -9.68
C TYR A 200 -1.74 37.47 -8.25
N ALA A 201 -2.17 38.42 -7.41
CA ALA A 201 -2.61 38.12 -6.05
C ALA A 201 -3.84 37.19 -6.07
N CYS A 202 -4.84 37.45 -6.91
CA CYS A 202 -6.01 36.57 -7.05
C CYS A 202 -5.61 35.14 -7.48
N ILE A 203 -4.73 35.00 -8.47
CA ILE A 203 -4.24 33.69 -8.94
C ILE A 203 -3.46 32.98 -7.82
N ALA A 204 -2.55 33.69 -7.16
CA ALA A 204 -1.75 33.12 -6.07
C ALA A 204 -2.64 32.68 -4.90
N THR A 205 -3.58 33.52 -4.46
CA THR A 205 -4.53 33.20 -3.40
C THR A 205 -5.44 32.04 -3.79
N TYR A 206 -5.93 31.98 -5.03
CA TYR A 206 -6.72 30.86 -5.53
C TYR A 206 -5.92 29.55 -5.48
N LEU A 207 -4.68 29.55 -5.99
CA LEU A 207 -3.82 28.37 -5.98
C LEU A 207 -3.44 27.92 -4.57
N VAL A 208 -3.18 28.86 -3.65
CA VAL A 208 -2.93 28.55 -2.24
C VAL A 208 -4.17 27.95 -1.60
N ASN A 209 -5.36 28.51 -1.85
CA ASN A 209 -6.62 27.99 -1.31
C ASN A 209 -6.93 26.59 -1.88
N CYS A 210 -6.80 26.39 -3.18
CA CYS A 210 -6.93 25.07 -3.82
C CYS A 210 -5.88 24.09 -3.29
N GLY A 211 -4.64 24.53 -3.08
CA GLY A 211 -3.58 23.72 -2.50
C GLY A 211 -3.88 23.29 -1.05
N PHE A 212 -4.44 24.20 -0.25
CA PHE A 212 -4.88 23.91 1.11
C PHE A 212 -6.05 22.92 1.14
N LEU A 213 -7.11 23.16 0.34
CA LEU A 213 -8.27 22.28 0.23
C LEU A 213 -7.89 20.90 -0.35
N ALA A 214 -7.03 20.87 -1.37
CA ALA A 214 -6.47 19.62 -1.90
C ALA A 214 -5.65 18.90 -0.83
N GLY A 215 -4.85 19.64 -0.06
CA GLY A 215 -4.12 19.10 1.09
C GLY A 215 -5.05 18.39 2.08
N LEU A 216 -6.16 19.01 2.46
CA LEU A 216 -7.17 18.40 3.34
C LEU A 216 -7.88 17.19 2.68
N ALA A 217 -8.29 17.31 1.42
CA ALA A 217 -9.02 16.27 0.71
C ALA A 217 -8.18 15.02 0.38
N PHE A 218 -6.89 15.21 0.05
CA PHE A 218 -5.95 14.11 -0.12
C PHE A 218 -5.40 13.61 1.21
N SER A 219 -5.52 14.42 2.27
CA SER A 219 -5.11 13.99 3.59
C SER A 219 -6.01 12.85 4.08
N SER A 220 -7.34 12.98 3.94
CA SER A 220 -8.27 11.93 4.36
C SER A 220 -8.16 10.64 3.54
N LYS A 221 -7.93 10.73 2.22
CA LYS A 221 -7.86 9.55 1.34
C LYS A 221 -6.60 8.68 1.49
N GLY A 222 -5.57 9.17 2.19
CA GLY A 222 -4.32 8.44 2.44
C GLY A 222 -4.24 7.77 3.81
N LEU A 223 -5.17 8.09 4.71
CA LEU A 223 -5.19 7.62 6.09
C LEU A 223 -5.63 6.16 6.20
N GLU A 224 -6.55 5.70 5.34
CA GLU A 224 -7.11 4.35 5.39
C GLU A 224 -6.60 3.51 4.22
N ASN A 225 -5.63 2.62 4.47
CA ASN A 225 -5.23 1.59 3.52
C ASN A 225 -5.60 0.22 4.10
N GLY A 226 -6.91 -0.01 4.20
CA GLY A 226 -7.48 -1.21 4.82
C GLY A 226 -7.26 -1.20 6.34
N ASN A 227 -6.61 -2.25 6.84
CA ASN A 227 -6.43 -2.50 8.28
C ASN A 227 -5.33 -1.66 8.94
N LEU A 228 -4.67 -0.75 8.21
CA LEU A 228 -3.59 0.10 8.73
C LEU A 228 -3.86 1.58 8.46
N MET A 229 -3.50 2.40 9.44
CA MET A 229 -3.44 3.85 9.37
C MET A 229 -2.02 4.37 9.63
N PHE A 230 -1.73 5.56 9.13
CA PHE A 230 -0.54 6.28 9.57
C PHE A 230 -0.71 6.76 11.01
N LYS A 231 0.38 6.72 11.78
CA LYS A 231 0.39 7.27 13.14
C LYS A 231 -0.14 8.72 13.14
N GLN A 232 -0.94 9.06 14.16
CA GLN A 232 -1.41 10.43 14.34
C GLN A 232 -0.24 11.44 14.30
N SER A 233 -0.46 12.60 13.70
CA SER A 233 0.54 13.67 13.49
C SER A 233 1.63 13.38 12.44
N THR A 234 1.52 12.29 11.68
CA THR A 234 2.39 12.07 10.53
C THR A 234 2.01 13.03 9.40
N MET A 235 2.99 13.73 8.83
CA MET A 235 2.74 14.74 7.79
C MET A 235 2.36 14.07 6.45
N PRO A 236 1.47 14.67 5.63
CA PRO A 236 1.04 14.08 4.34
C PRO A 236 2.18 13.76 3.37
N HIS A 237 3.29 14.51 3.43
CA HIS A 237 4.47 14.22 2.61
C HIS A 237 5.10 12.85 2.96
N GLU A 238 5.06 12.44 4.22
CA GLU A 238 5.57 11.13 4.65
C GLU A 238 4.65 10.00 4.20
N TRP A 239 3.34 10.25 4.12
CA TRP A 239 2.38 9.26 3.62
C TRP A 239 2.69 8.84 2.19
N TYR A 240 2.96 9.82 1.32
CA TYR A 240 3.38 9.55 -0.05
C TYR A 240 4.69 8.76 -0.13
N LEU A 241 5.63 9.01 0.78
CA LEU A 241 6.93 8.35 0.80
C LEU A 241 6.84 6.90 1.28
N LYS A 242 5.94 6.62 2.23
CA LYS A 242 5.82 5.32 2.90
C LYS A 242 4.63 4.48 2.41
N VAL A 243 3.83 4.95 1.45
CA VAL A 243 2.62 4.26 1.02
C VAL A 243 2.87 2.83 0.55
N ASP A 244 3.98 2.59 -0.16
CA ASP A 244 4.30 1.26 -0.69
C ASP A 244 4.81 0.31 0.42
N GLN A 245 5.46 0.86 1.45
CA GLN A 245 5.79 0.12 2.66
C GLN A 245 4.51 -0.25 3.42
N MET A 246 3.59 0.70 3.59
CA MET A 246 2.33 0.49 4.29
C MET A 246 1.45 -0.57 3.61
N LYS A 247 1.37 -0.55 2.27
CA LYS A 247 0.63 -1.57 1.51
C LYS A 247 1.15 -2.99 1.75
N MET A 248 2.47 -3.17 1.80
CA MET A 248 3.07 -4.46 2.11
C MET A 248 2.79 -4.88 3.56
N CYS A 249 2.94 -3.96 4.52
CA CYS A 249 2.61 -4.22 5.92
C CYS A 249 1.13 -4.57 6.11
N SER A 250 0.22 -3.91 5.38
CA SER A 250 -1.23 -4.16 5.43
C SER A 250 -1.53 -5.58 4.97
N LYS A 251 -0.91 -6.04 3.87
CA LYS A 251 -1.04 -7.43 3.40
C LYS A 251 -0.44 -8.47 4.35
N ILE A 252 0.68 -8.15 5.02
CA ILE A 252 1.22 -9.02 6.08
C ILE A 252 0.23 -9.13 7.24
N LEU A 253 -0.34 -8.00 7.67
CA LEU A 253 -1.28 -7.96 8.79
C LEU A 253 -2.56 -8.76 8.47
N GLU A 254 -3.12 -8.57 7.28
CA GLU A 254 -4.29 -9.34 6.80
C GLU A 254 -4.00 -10.85 6.79
N ALA A 255 -2.88 -11.27 6.22
CA ALA A 255 -2.55 -12.69 6.14
C ALA A 255 -2.21 -13.31 7.50
N ASP A 256 -1.57 -12.57 8.40
CA ASP A 256 -1.29 -13.03 9.77
C ASP A 256 -2.57 -13.15 10.60
N ALA A 257 -3.49 -12.19 10.44
CA ALA A 257 -4.83 -12.26 11.02
C ALA A 257 -5.62 -13.48 10.54
N GLU A 258 -5.54 -13.81 9.25
CA GLU A 258 -6.28 -14.93 8.67
C GLU A 258 -5.69 -16.31 9.05
N ILE A 259 -4.35 -16.41 9.14
CA ILE A 259 -3.67 -17.69 9.40
C ILE A 259 -3.45 -17.95 10.89
N ASN A 260 -2.93 -16.96 11.61
CA ASN A 260 -2.51 -17.09 13.01
C ASN A 260 -3.48 -16.42 13.99
N GLY A 261 -4.38 -15.58 13.49
CA GLY A 261 -5.23 -14.76 14.32
C GLY A 261 -6.31 -15.56 15.06
N ILE A 262 -6.54 -15.15 16.31
CA ILE A 262 -7.75 -15.52 17.05
C ILE A 262 -8.75 -14.40 16.75
N ASP A 263 -9.96 -14.75 16.31
CA ASP A 263 -11.03 -13.81 15.95
C ASP A 263 -10.67 -12.79 14.85
N GLY A 264 -9.73 -13.12 13.96
CA GLY A 264 -9.33 -12.23 12.86
C GLY A 264 -8.37 -11.10 13.26
N PHE A 265 -7.76 -11.17 14.44
CA PHE A 265 -6.71 -10.25 14.87
C PHE A 265 -5.31 -10.75 14.49
N ALA A 266 -4.46 -9.86 13.99
CA ALA A 266 -3.05 -10.19 13.79
C ALA A 266 -2.31 -10.43 15.12
N THR A 267 -1.28 -11.25 15.06
CA THR A 267 -0.41 -11.60 16.19
C THR A 267 0.26 -10.34 16.76
N ARG A 268 0.34 -10.25 18.09
CA ARG A 268 0.96 -9.11 18.80
C ARG A 268 2.39 -8.79 18.32
N ASP A 269 3.16 -9.81 17.95
CA ASP A 269 4.53 -9.63 17.47
C ASP A 269 4.58 -8.94 16.10
N VAL A 270 3.62 -9.23 15.22
CA VAL A 270 3.48 -8.55 13.91
C VAL A 270 2.99 -7.12 14.12
N VAL A 271 1.93 -6.95 14.94
CA VAL A 271 1.35 -5.64 15.27
C VAL A 271 2.40 -4.70 15.88
N SER A 272 3.11 -5.15 16.92
CA SER A 272 4.11 -4.33 17.62
C SER A 272 5.26 -3.91 16.70
N ARG A 273 5.59 -4.74 15.70
CA ARG A 273 6.63 -4.44 14.73
C ARG A 273 6.16 -3.45 13.67
N ILE A 274 4.93 -3.59 13.18
CA ILE A 274 4.29 -2.62 12.28
C ILE A 274 4.16 -1.24 12.95
N GLN A 275 3.82 -1.20 14.24
CA GLN A 275 3.82 0.03 15.04
C GLN A 275 5.18 0.72 15.10
N LYS A 276 6.28 -0.04 15.24
CA LYS A 276 7.64 0.51 15.18
C LYS A 276 7.99 1.12 13.82
N MET A 277 7.36 0.67 12.74
CA MET A 277 7.54 1.26 11.40
C MET A 277 6.77 2.58 11.20
N GLY A 278 5.90 2.94 12.16
CA GLY A 278 5.11 4.17 12.17
C GLY A 278 3.68 4.02 11.65
N PHE A 279 3.14 2.79 11.65
CA PHE A 279 1.77 2.51 11.24
C PHE A 279 0.95 2.03 12.45
N GLU A 280 -0.27 2.51 12.57
CA GLU A 280 -1.23 2.07 13.59
C GLU A 280 -2.19 1.06 12.95
N VAL A 281 -2.57 0.03 13.71
CA VAL A 281 -3.55 -0.94 13.25
C VAL A 281 -4.93 -0.34 13.45
N ASN A 282 -5.73 -0.32 12.40
CA ASN A 282 -7.12 0.05 12.48
C ASN A 282 -7.88 -1.16 13.05
N GLU A 283 -8.12 -1.15 14.36
CA GLU A 283 -9.00 -2.14 14.98
C GLU A 283 -10.45 -1.81 14.59
N PRO A 284 -11.28 -2.80 14.20
CA PRO A 284 -12.65 -2.52 13.83
C PRO A 284 -13.41 -1.94 15.02
N GLU A 285 -14.19 -0.87 14.79
CA GLU A 285 -14.84 -0.08 15.84
C GLU A 285 -15.71 -0.94 16.78
N GLN A 286 -16.34 -1.98 16.24
CA GLN A 286 -17.19 -2.93 16.98
C GLN A 286 -16.42 -3.62 18.11
N GLU A 287 -15.15 -3.95 17.89
CA GLU A 287 -14.32 -4.64 18.88
C GLU A 287 -13.70 -3.66 19.87
N VAL A 288 -13.40 -2.43 19.44
CA VAL A 288 -13.04 -1.33 20.36
C VAL A 288 -14.21 -1.06 21.31
N MET A 289 -15.44 -1.00 20.79
CA MET A 289 -16.65 -0.87 21.60
C MET A 289 -16.85 -2.07 22.52
N LEU A 290 -16.61 -3.29 22.06
CA LEU A 290 -16.69 -4.49 22.91
C LEU A 290 -15.65 -4.46 24.04
N ARG A 291 -14.40 -4.08 23.75
CA ARG A 291 -13.36 -3.92 24.78
C ARG A 291 -13.71 -2.81 25.77
N GLN A 292 -14.25 -1.69 25.30
CA GLN A 292 -14.73 -0.62 26.16
C GLN A 292 -15.89 -1.10 27.03
N TYR A 293 -16.84 -1.85 26.49
CA TYR A 293 -17.92 -2.48 27.24
C TYR A 293 -17.39 -3.38 28.35
N TRP A 294 -16.43 -4.27 28.06
CA TRP A 294 -15.84 -5.13 29.08
C TRP A 294 -15.01 -4.34 30.10
N TYR A 295 -14.31 -3.29 29.70
CA TYR A 295 -13.50 -2.44 30.57
C TYR A 295 -14.37 -1.56 31.48
N SER A 296 -15.46 -0.99 30.96
CA SER A 296 -16.44 -0.21 31.73
C SER A 296 -17.47 -1.07 32.43
N SER A 297 -17.38 -2.41 32.32
CA SER A 297 -18.41 -3.34 32.82
C SER A 297 -19.82 -2.99 32.34
N GLY A 298 -19.94 -2.46 31.12
CA GLY A 298 -21.20 -2.03 30.52
C GLY A 298 -21.70 -0.67 30.99
N GLU A 299 -20.95 0.05 31.84
CA GLU A 299 -21.31 1.40 32.27
C GLU A 299 -21.24 2.36 31.07
N GLY A 300 -22.37 3.03 30.76
CA GLY A 300 -22.52 3.92 29.62
C GLY A 300 -22.99 3.26 28.31
N PHE A 301 -23.12 1.94 28.27
CA PHE A 301 -23.73 1.23 27.14
C PHE A 301 -25.23 1.06 27.38
N MET A 302 -26.06 1.61 26.50
CA MET A 302 -27.47 1.30 26.48
C MET A 302 -27.65 0.04 25.64
N TRP A 303 -28.10 -1.05 26.27
CA TRP A 303 -28.55 -2.22 25.53
C TRP A 303 -29.78 -1.79 24.72
N VAL A 304 -29.59 -1.59 23.43
CA VAL A 304 -30.69 -1.49 22.46
C VAL A 304 -30.92 -2.93 22.03
N GLU A 305 -32.03 -3.52 22.45
CA GLU A 305 -32.41 -4.84 21.94
C GLU A 305 -32.47 -4.74 20.41
N PRO A 306 -31.89 -5.70 19.66
CA PRO A 306 -32.13 -5.75 18.23
C PRO A 306 -33.64 -5.95 18.05
N ASP A 307 -34.32 -4.95 17.48
CA ASP A 307 -35.79 -4.94 17.32
C ASP A 307 -36.34 -6.14 16.52
N ILE A 308 -35.46 -6.92 15.88
CA ILE A 308 -35.80 -8.09 15.08
C ILE A 308 -35.10 -9.32 15.68
N ASP A 309 -35.90 -10.29 16.11
CA ASP A 309 -35.43 -11.56 16.64
C ASP A 309 -34.68 -12.34 15.51
N PRO A 310 -33.48 -12.89 15.77
CA PRO A 310 -32.77 -13.74 14.81
C PRO A 310 -33.61 -14.88 14.24
N ALA A 311 -34.53 -15.44 15.03
CA ALA A 311 -35.46 -16.47 14.58
C ALA A 311 -36.45 -15.93 13.53
N GLU A 312 -36.81 -14.65 13.62
CA GLU A 312 -37.67 -13.97 12.66
C GLU A 312 -36.98 -13.79 11.30
N ILE A 313 -35.67 -13.52 11.32
CA ILE A 313 -34.83 -13.43 10.11
C ILE A 313 -34.71 -14.80 9.42
N GLU A 314 -34.45 -15.87 10.17
CA GLU A 314 -34.43 -17.24 9.61
C GLU A 314 -35.80 -17.66 9.09
N TRP A 315 -36.87 -17.29 9.80
CA TRP A 315 -38.24 -17.54 9.37
C TRP A 315 -38.59 -16.78 8.10
N TRP A 316 -38.16 -15.53 7.94
CA TRP A 316 -38.38 -14.76 6.71
C TRP A 316 -37.64 -15.35 5.52
N LYS A 317 -36.38 -15.77 5.71
CA LYS A 317 -35.63 -16.48 4.66
C LYS A 317 -36.32 -17.80 4.27
N HIS A 318 -36.81 -18.54 5.25
CA HIS A 318 -37.56 -19.77 5.01
C HIS A 318 -38.87 -19.53 4.24
N LEU A 319 -39.60 -18.45 4.56
CA LEU A 319 -40.83 -18.07 3.88
C LEU A 319 -40.57 -17.62 2.42
N ASP A 320 -39.48 -16.89 2.18
CA ASP A 320 -39.04 -16.49 0.83
C ASP A 320 -38.66 -17.73 -0.01
N ASP A 321 -37.94 -18.70 0.58
CA ASP A 321 -37.56 -19.95 -0.09
C ASP A 321 -38.78 -20.84 -0.43
N ILE A 322 -39.83 -20.79 0.38
CA ILE A 322 -41.11 -21.49 0.13
C ILE A 322 -42.00 -20.69 -0.87
N GLY A 323 -41.63 -19.46 -1.20
CA GLY A 323 -42.37 -18.60 -2.12
C GLY A 323 -43.65 -18.02 -1.53
N VAL A 324 -43.74 -17.93 -0.19
CA VAL A 324 -44.88 -17.28 0.48
C VAL A 324 -44.70 -15.77 0.38
N LYS A 325 -45.34 -15.14 -0.63
CA LYS A 325 -45.39 -13.67 -0.73
C LYS A 325 -46.08 -13.09 0.50
N LYS A 326 -45.52 -12.02 1.06
CA LYS A 326 -46.06 -11.36 2.27
C LYS A 326 -47.46 -10.83 1.94
N VAL A 327 -48.40 -11.00 2.86
CA VAL A 327 -49.78 -10.50 2.71
C VAL A 327 -49.81 -8.97 2.49
N TRP A 328 -48.81 -8.25 3.00
CA TRP A 328 -48.62 -6.80 2.85
C TRP A 328 -48.10 -6.37 1.46
N ASP A 329 -47.56 -7.28 0.65
CA ASP A 329 -47.11 -6.96 -0.72
C ASP A 329 -48.30 -6.64 -1.64
N GLN A 330 -49.51 -7.14 -1.31
CA GLN A 330 -50.73 -6.78 -2.04
C GLN A 330 -51.14 -5.33 -1.82
N ASP A 331 -50.81 -4.75 -0.67
CA ASP A 331 -51.15 -3.35 -0.37
C ASP A 331 -50.06 -2.40 -0.85
N LEU A 332 -48.78 -2.82 -0.90
CA LEU A 332 -47.71 -2.08 -1.59
C LEU A 332 -47.96 -1.94 -3.10
N ASN A 333 -48.40 -3.01 -3.78
CA ASN A 333 -48.77 -2.91 -5.19
C ASN A 333 -49.98 -1.99 -5.43
N LYS A 334 -50.93 -1.93 -4.49
CA LYS A 334 -52.06 -0.97 -4.58
C LYS A 334 -51.63 0.46 -4.32
N ILE A 335 -50.63 0.69 -3.47
CA ILE A 335 -50.05 2.02 -3.24
C ILE A 335 -49.24 2.46 -4.47
N GLU A 336 -48.46 1.57 -5.08
CA GLU A 336 -47.75 1.86 -6.33
C GLU A 336 -48.72 2.08 -7.52
N GLU A 337 -49.85 1.36 -7.57
CA GLU A 337 -50.91 1.60 -8.57
C GLU A 337 -51.70 2.89 -8.30
N ALA A 338 -51.84 3.30 -7.03
CA ALA A 338 -52.47 4.57 -6.65
C ALA A 338 -51.56 5.77 -6.98
N ASP A 339 -50.26 5.67 -6.68
CA ASP A 339 -49.27 6.70 -7.03
C ASP A 339 -49.09 6.83 -8.57
N ALA A 340 -49.25 5.74 -9.33
CA ALA A 340 -49.24 5.78 -10.80
C ALA A 340 -50.53 6.37 -11.41
N CYS A 341 -51.61 6.50 -10.64
CA CYS A 341 -52.87 7.10 -11.10
C CYS A 341 -53.02 8.59 -10.74
N ASP A 342 -52.20 9.10 -9.81
CA ASP A 342 -52.28 10.49 -9.32
C ASP A 342 -51.57 11.53 -10.22
N ASP A 343 -50.88 11.09 -11.28
CA ASP A 343 -50.26 11.99 -12.27
C ASP A 343 -51.29 12.66 -13.23
N ASN A 344 -52.61 12.51 -13.01
CA ASN A 344 -53.65 12.99 -13.94
C ASN A 344 -54.83 13.75 -13.30
N ILE A 345 -54.66 14.39 -12.14
CA ILE A 345 -55.69 15.30 -11.60
C ILE A 345 -55.08 16.67 -11.31
N SER A 346 -55.56 17.64 -12.08
CA SER A 346 -55.25 19.06 -12.03
C SER A 346 -55.56 19.67 -10.66
N ASP A 347 -54.66 20.56 -10.22
CA ASP A 347 -54.87 21.56 -9.18
C ASP A 347 -56.27 22.20 -9.31
N ASP A 348 -57.17 21.86 -8.38
CA ASP A 348 -58.27 22.69 -7.86
C ASP A 348 -59.24 21.77 -7.10
N ASP A 349 -58.99 21.53 -5.80
CA ASP A 349 -59.99 21.90 -4.79
C ASP A 349 -59.50 21.62 -3.35
N VAL A 350 -59.88 22.56 -2.51
CA VAL A 350 -59.48 22.78 -1.12
C VAL A 350 -60.43 22.04 -0.17
N THR A 351 -59.98 21.83 1.07
CA THR A 351 -60.74 21.46 2.31
C THR A 351 -61.27 20.02 2.40
N GLU A 352 -61.23 19.31 3.53
CA GLU A 352 -61.39 19.72 4.92
C GLU A 352 -60.90 18.62 5.90
N LEU A 353 -60.30 19.04 7.01
CA LEU A 353 -59.94 18.24 8.19
C LEU A 353 -61.18 17.62 8.84
N LEU A 354 -61.13 16.33 9.21
CA LEU A 354 -62.04 15.74 10.21
C LEU A 354 -61.29 14.84 11.21
N ILE A 355 -61.31 15.30 12.46
CA ILE A 355 -60.92 14.61 13.70
C ILE A 355 -62.02 13.58 14.04
N PRO A 356 -61.72 12.39 14.61
CA PRO A 356 -62.75 11.43 14.97
C PRO A 356 -63.34 11.70 16.37
N ASP A 357 -64.68 11.74 16.44
CA ASP A 357 -65.45 11.74 17.69
C ASP A 357 -65.56 10.32 18.28
N ASP A 358 -65.17 10.21 19.55
CA ASP A 358 -65.40 9.07 20.44
C ASP A 358 -66.89 8.73 20.59
N LYS A 359 -67.20 7.43 20.65
CA LYS A 359 -68.53 6.94 21.07
C LYS A 359 -68.44 5.92 22.20
N LYS A 360 -69.04 6.37 23.31
CA LYS A 360 -69.71 5.68 24.44
C LYS A 360 -68.90 5.36 25.68
#